data_AF-A0A945S3Y1-F1
#
_entry.id   AF-A0A945S3Y1-F1
#
_cell.length_a   1.000
_cell.length_b   1.000
_cell.length_c   1.000
_cell.angle_alpha   90.00
_cell.angle_beta   90.00
_cell.angle_gamma   90.00
#
_symmetry.space_group_name_H-M   'P 1'
#
loop_
_entity.id
_entity.type
_entity.pdbx_description
1 polymer ?
#
loop_
_entity_poly.entity_id
_entity_poly.type
_entity_poly.pdbx_seq_one_letter_code
_entity_poly.pdbx_strand_id
1 'polypeptide(L)'
;MITTPELHQKSRSAGLQSETKWAREMIHLALICCGLFATGTMWGDTVDNPPAPPAGRLIPGGTNGAKYLCVFGPKGDKRLGATESVQAIWIRARRVQSGPVTIHVFDPGSGSGREVGSPTTKTAYTVYGGRGAYTQMVPADATPGSKQPGTALASAVFGAGKRDEWVGLGQFGMKSGEAVGENVYFKLVVAGLTGGSANLFRLAISPPTVDVFTYALNVALPRKRGRECKFYVAIPPGSARISEHNFDMDGMTACSLPGMELESSRNGRWAENELTIPPSWDLRQRVAYQLVKTKNADDNMSAHFTDALGTPLAIYFAPGPSRNLP
;
A
#
# COMPACT_ATOMS: atom_id res chain seq x y z
N MET A 1 50.48 35.70 -67.89
CA MET A 1 51.75 35.91 -67.18
C MET A 1 51.64 35.14 -65.87
N ILE A 2 52.00 33.86 -65.87
CA ILE A 2 53.32 33.35 -65.44
C ILE A 2 53.76 33.98 -64.13
N THR A 3 53.67 33.21 -63.04
CA THR A 3 54.85 32.78 -62.25
C THR A 3 54.46 31.68 -61.26
N THR A 4 55.07 30.51 -61.44
CA THR A 4 55.33 29.51 -60.38
C THR A 4 56.33 30.11 -59.37
N PRO A 5 56.29 29.69 -58.09
CA PRO A 5 57.37 28.80 -57.61
C PRO A 5 56.83 27.72 -56.65
N GLU A 6 57.16 26.46 -56.88
CA GLU A 6 58.39 25.73 -56.50
C GLU A 6 58.44 25.31 -55.02
N LEU A 7 58.45 23.98 -54.86
CA LEU A 7 58.45 23.21 -53.63
C LEU A 7 59.80 23.32 -52.89
N HIS A 8 59.73 23.49 -51.58
CA HIS A 8 60.78 23.04 -50.68
C HIS A 8 60.23 22.07 -49.63
N GLN A 9 60.55 20.81 -49.86
CA GLN A 9 60.32 19.67 -49.00
C GLN A 9 61.38 19.71 -47.88
N LYS A 10 60.97 20.03 -46.65
CA LYS A 10 61.78 19.78 -45.44
C LYS A 10 61.20 18.62 -44.65
N SER A 11 62.12 17.79 -44.22
CA SER A 11 62.04 16.47 -43.60
C SER A 11 61.05 16.31 -42.44
N ARG A 12 60.30 15.21 -42.50
CA ARG A 12 59.64 14.55 -41.36
C ARG A 12 60.69 13.87 -40.47
N SER A 13 60.73 14.19 -39.17
CA SER A 13 61.08 13.25 -38.09
C SER A 13 61.05 13.92 -36.71
N ALA A 14 59.87 14.33 -36.22
CA ALA A 14 59.71 14.72 -34.80
C ALA A 14 58.25 14.70 -34.30
N GLY A 15 57.35 13.93 -34.93
CA GLY A 15 55.91 13.99 -34.64
C GLY A 15 55.31 12.81 -33.87
N LEU A 16 56.00 11.68 -33.73
CA LEU A 16 55.37 10.46 -33.17
C LEU A 16 55.55 10.25 -31.66
N GLN A 17 56.30 11.10 -30.96
CA GLN A 17 56.49 10.98 -29.50
C GLN A 17 55.69 11.98 -28.65
N SER A 18 55.08 13.02 -29.25
CA SER A 18 54.24 13.97 -28.50
C SER A 18 52.75 13.60 -28.53
N GLU A 19 52.26 12.90 -29.56
CA GLU A 19 50.84 12.51 -29.67
C GLU A 19 50.44 11.36 -28.71
N THR A 20 51.39 10.55 -28.25
CA THR A 20 51.13 9.48 -27.27
C THR A 20 51.06 9.98 -25.83
N LYS A 21 51.52 11.20 -25.55
CA LYS A 21 51.41 11.82 -24.22
C LYS A 21 50.03 12.46 -24.00
N TRP A 22 49.48 13.12 -25.01
CA TRP A 22 48.11 13.68 -24.97
C TRP A 22 47.03 12.60 -24.96
N ALA A 23 47.22 11.49 -25.68
CA ALA A 23 46.29 10.36 -25.64
C ALA A 23 46.27 9.63 -24.28
N ARG A 24 47.40 9.59 -23.55
CA ARG A 24 47.49 8.99 -22.21
C ARG A 24 46.94 9.91 -21.11
N GLU A 25 47.10 11.23 -21.22
CA GLU A 25 46.47 12.17 -20.27
C GLU A 25 44.96 12.31 -20.50
N MET A 26 44.46 12.19 -21.73
CA MET A 26 43.01 12.13 -22.00
C MET A 26 42.37 10.84 -21.46
N ILE A 27 43.09 9.71 -21.43
CA ILE A 27 42.60 8.47 -20.80
C ILE A 27 42.61 8.57 -19.27
N HIS A 28 43.60 9.26 -18.67
CA HIS A 28 43.59 9.51 -17.22
C HIS A 28 42.55 10.56 -16.79
N LEU A 29 42.26 11.59 -17.60
CA LEU A 29 41.16 12.52 -17.32
C LEU A 29 39.77 11.90 -17.58
N ALA A 30 39.64 11.03 -18.58
CA ALA A 30 38.41 10.26 -18.81
C ALA A 30 38.16 9.22 -17.71
N LEU A 31 39.21 8.65 -17.09
CA LEU A 31 39.07 7.74 -15.95
C LEU A 31 38.81 8.46 -14.62
N ILE A 32 39.22 9.73 -14.47
CA ILE A 32 38.86 10.56 -13.30
C ILE A 32 37.42 11.09 -13.43
N CYS A 33 36.92 11.35 -14.64
CA CYS A 33 35.50 11.66 -14.88
C CYS A 33 34.59 10.41 -14.89
N CYS A 34 35.09 9.24 -15.26
CA CYS A 34 34.35 7.97 -15.14
C CYS A 34 34.40 7.35 -13.73
N GLY A 35 35.35 7.78 -12.88
CA GLY A 35 35.46 7.34 -11.49
C GLY A 35 34.51 8.04 -10.51
N LEU A 36 33.76 9.06 -10.94
CA LEU A 36 32.81 9.81 -10.11
C LEU A 36 31.32 9.56 -10.46
N PHE A 37 31.02 8.50 -11.23
CA PHE A 37 29.64 8.09 -11.55
C PHE A 37 29.33 6.64 -11.15
N ALA A 38 30.01 6.11 -10.12
CA ALA A 38 29.72 4.80 -9.55
C ALA A 38 29.26 4.88 -8.08
N THR A 39 28.51 5.91 -7.71
CA THR A 39 27.54 5.87 -6.61
C THR A 39 26.25 6.57 -7.02
N GLY A 40 25.84 6.37 -8.28
CA GLY A 40 24.42 6.35 -8.58
C GLY A 40 23.84 5.16 -7.81
N THR A 41 23.51 5.36 -6.54
CA THR A 41 22.50 4.53 -5.90
C THR A 41 21.30 4.63 -6.84
N MET A 42 21.03 3.56 -7.57
CA MET A 42 19.75 3.39 -8.21
C MET A 42 18.72 3.57 -7.09
N TRP A 43 18.04 4.70 -7.08
CA TRP A 43 16.86 4.96 -6.25
C TRP A 43 15.70 4.11 -6.77
N GLY A 44 15.87 2.79 -6.66
CA GLY A 44 14.96 1.79 -7.16
C GLY A 44 15.32 0.45 -6.56
N ASP A 45 14.47 -0.01 -5.65
CA ASP A 45 14.43 -1.34 -5.03
C ASP A 45 15.19 -1.56 -3.70
N THR A 46 16.13 -0.71 -3.27
CA THR A 46 16.83 -0.93 -1.97
C THR A 46 16.04 -0.51 -0.72
N VAL A 47 14.96 0.28 -0.85
CA VAL A 47 14.12 0.74 0.27
C VAL A 47 13.03 -0.28 0.66
N ASP A 48 12.91 -1.41 -0.05
CA ASP A 48 11.81 -2.37 0.14
C ASP A 48 12.18 -3.67 0.86
N ASN A 49 13.36 -3.76 1.48
CA ASN A 49 13.74 -4.85 2.39
C ASN A 49 13.54 -4.43 3.85
N PRO A 50 12.30 -4.44 4.39
CA PRO A 50 12.09 -4.16 5.81
C PRO A 50 12.82 -5.21 6.67
N PRO A 51 13.14 -4.88 7.93
CA PRO A 51 13.56 -5.88 8.90
C PRO A 51 12.55 -7.04 8.95
N ALA A 52 13.07 -8.24 9.26
CA ALA A 52 12.27 -9.44 9.38
C ALA A 52 11.06 -9.17 10.30
N PRO A 53 9.84 -9.50 9.87
CA PRO A 53 8.66 -9.21 10.64
C PRO A 53 8.60 -10.06 11.91
N PRO A 54 7.96 -9.56 12.98
CA PRO A 54 7.52 -10.42 14.07
C PRO A 54 6.67 -11.58 13.55
N ALA A 55 6.60 -12.67 14.31
CA ALA A 55 5.77 -13.82 13.95
C ALA A 55 4.32 -13.39 13.69
N GLY A 56 3.75 -13.84 12.56
CA GLY A 56 2.39 -13.51 12.17
C GLY A 56 2.20 -13.43 10.66
N ARG A 57 0.98 -13.07 10.26
CA ARG A 57 0.65 -12.74 8.87
C ARG A 57 0.91 -11.26 8.62
N LEU A 58 1.57 -10.96 7.50
CA LEU A 58 1.80 -9.60 7.01
C LEU A 58 0.59 -9.03 6.29
N ILE A 59 0.24 -7.77 6.58
CA ILE A 59 -0.88 -7.03 5.98
C ILE A 59 -0.44 -5.60 5.59
N PRO A 60 -0.41 -5.22 4.29
CA PRO A 60 -0.49 -6.14 3.17
C PRO A 60 0.77 -7.03 3.14
N GLY A 61 0.74 -8.09 2.33
CA GLY A 61 1.76 -9.13 2.34
C GLY A 61 1.25 -10.50 1.92
N GLY A 62 2.14 -11.48 1.86
CA GLY A 62 1.82 -12.81 1.35
C GLY A 62 1.42 -12.75 -0.13
N THR A 63 0.20 -13.18 -0.45
CA THR A 63 -0.26 -13.32 -1.85
C THR A 63 -0.94 -12.08 -2.43
N ASN A 64 -1.19 -11.02 -1.63
CA ASN A 64 -1.92 -9.84 -2.11
C ASN A 64 -1.06 -8.85 -2.91
N GLY A 65 0.27 -8.96 -2.93
CA GLY A 65 1.16 -8.20 -3.81
C GLY A 65 1.27 -6.68 -3.57
N ALA A 66 0.43 -6.09 -2.73
CA ALA A 66 0.46 -4.67 -2.40
C ALA A 66 1.62 -4.33 -1.45
N LYS A 67 2.13 -3.10 -1.52
CA LYS A 67 3.33 -2.70 -0.78
C LYS A 67 3.01 -2.27 0.64
N TYR A 68 2.08 -1.34 0.83
CA TYR A 68 1.75 -0.77 2.13
C TYR A 68 0.24 -0.47 2.21
N LEU A 69 -0.29 -0.42 3.42
CA LEU A 69 -1.53 0.32 3.68
C LEU A 69 -1.17 1.80 3.76
N CYS A 70 -2.10 2.69 3.43
CA CYS A 70 -1.86 4.13 3.48
C CYS A 70 -2.96 4.89 4.22
N VAL A 71 -2.57 5.91 4.96
CA VAL A 71 -3.49 6.92 5.51
C VAL A 71 -2.87 8.30 5.31
N PHE A 72 -3.69 9.27 4.90
CA PHE A 72 -3.27 10.67 4.77
C PHE A 72 -3.75 11.50 5.95
N GLY A 73 -3.06 12.59 6.22
CA GLY A 73 -3.58 13.63 7.11
C GLY A 73 -4.76 14.39 6.49
N PRO A 74 -5.50 15.21 7.26
CA PRO A 74 -6.69 15.93 6.77
C PRO A 74 -6.43 16.93 5.64
N LYS A 75 -5.17 17.28 5.39
CA LYS A 75 -4.75 18.16 4.29
C LYS A 75 -4.14 17.38 3.11
N GLY A 76 -4.41 16.08 3.02
CA GLY A 76 -3.88 15.22 1.96
C GLY A 76 -4.32 15.67 0.58
N ASP A 77 -3.42 15.57 -0.40
CA ASP A 77 -3.76 15.86 -1.80
C ASP A 77 -4.50 14.67 -2.39
N LYS A 78 -5.74 14.94 -2.84
CA LYS A 78 -6.59 13.95 -3.51
C LYS A 78 -5.92 13.33 -4.74
N ARG A 79 -5.02 14.06 -5.41
CA ARG A 79 -4.28 13.58 -6.59
C ARG A 79 -3.14 12.61 -6.27
N LEU A 80 -2.87 12.38 -4.99
CA LEU A 80 -1.91 11.41 -4.47
C LEU A 80 -2.60 10.22 -3.77
N GLY A 81 -3.92 10.09 -3.92
CA GLY A 81 -4.72 9.02 -3.34
C GLY A 81 -5.37 9.36 -1.99
N ALA A 82 -5.35 10.62 -1.55
CA ALA A 82 -5.97 11.01 -0.29
C ALA A 82 -7.50 11.05 -0.42
N THR A 83 -8.19 10.03 0.07
CA THR A 83 -9.65 9.99 0.20
C THR A 83 -10.07 10.37 1.60
N GLU A 84 -9.84 9.43 2.53
CA GLU A 84 -10.17 9.51 3.93
C GLU A 84 -8.90 9.58 4.77
N SER A 85 -8.96 10.33 5.86
CA SER A 85 -7.87 10.37 6.84
C SER A 85 -7.92 9.20 7.82
N VAL A 86 -8.66 8.12 7.51
CA VAL A 86 -8.77 6.93 8.35
C VAL A 86 -8.79 5.63 7.55
N GLN A 87 -8.12 4.62 8.09
CA GLN A 87 -8.20 3.22 7.69
C GLN A 87 -8.67 2.39 8.90
N ALA A 88 -9.85 1.79 8.81
CA ALA A 88 -10.33 0.82 9.80
C ALA A 88 -10.03 -0.61 9.31
N ILE A 89 -9.57 -1.47 10.21
CA ILE A 89 -9.19 -2.85 9.92
C ILE A 89 -9.74 -3.74 11.02
N TRP A 90 -10.46 -4.78 10.64
CA TRP A 90 -11.01 -5.76 11.56
C TRP A 90 -10.19 -7.04 11.55
N ILE A 91 -10.05 -7.60 12.74
CA ILE A 91 -9.35 -8.86 12.99
C ILE A 91 -10.37 -9.81 13.60
N ARG A 92 -10.68 -10.89 12.87
CA ARG A 92 -11.63 -11.92 13.28
C ARG A 92 -10.89 -13.19 13.64
N ALA A 93 -10.98 -13.56 14.90
CA ALA A 93 -10.48 -14.82 15.44
C ALA A 93 -11.64 -15.73 15.83
N ARG A 94 -11.49 -17.05 15.68
CA ARG A 94 -12.51 -17.99 16.18
C ARG A 94 -12.46 -18.05 17.70
N ARG A 95 -13.62 -18.15 18.37
CA ARG A 95 -13.71 -18.28 19.84
C ARG A 95 -12.95 -19.50 20.39
N VAL A 96 -12.90 -20.58 19.62
CA VAL A 96 -12.19 -21.82 19.97
C VAL A 96 -10.67 -21.70 19.85
N GLN A 97 -10.15 -20.62 19.27
CA GLN A 97 -8.72 -20.38 19.15
C GLN A 97 -8.11 -20.10 20.53
N SER A 98 -7.02 -20.78 20.85
CA SER A 98 -6.23 -20.51 22.06
C SER A 98 -5.24 -19.36 21.83
N GLY A 99 -5.06 -18.52 22.85
CA GLY A 99 -4.02 -17.48 22.87
C GLY A 99 -4.52 -16.09 22.47
N PRO A 100 -3.70 -15.04 22.71
CA PRO A 100 -4.04 -13.66 22.39
C PRO A 100 -3.87 -13.37 20.89
N VAL A 101 -4.53 -12.30 20.44
CA VAL A 101 -4.23 -11.64 19.17
C VAL A 101 -3.13 -10.61 19.41
N THR A 102 -2.02 -10.74 18.69
CA THR A 102 -0.89 -9.78 18.77
C THR A 102 -0.85 -8.93 17.51
N ILE A 103 -0.66 -7.62 17.67
CA ILE A 103 -0.62 -6.67 16.57
C ILE A 103 0.69 -5.87 16.65
N HIS A 104 1.47 -5.91 15.57
CA HIS A 104 2.58 -5.00 15.34
C HIS A 104 2.32 -4.16 14.10
N VAL A 105 2.89 -2.96 14.09
CA VAL A 105 2.90 -2.04 12.95
C VAL A 105 4.34 -1.79 12.53
N PHE A 106 4.59 -1.89 11.23
CA PHE A 106 5.83 -1.47 10.61
C PHE A 106 5.69 -0.04 10.12
N ASP A 107 6.70 0.77 10.40
CA ASP A 107 6.79 2.15 9.91
C ASP A 107 5.55 2.98 10.30
N PRO A 108 5.27 3.13 11.62
CA PRO A 108 4.01 3.72 12.07
C PRO A 108 3.96 5.25 11.91
N GLY A 109 5.10 5.89 11.67
CA GLY A 109 5.21 7.34 11.50
C GLY A 109 5.30 7.72 10.03
N SER A 110 4.99 8.98 9.70
CA SER A 110 5.31 9.50 8.37
C SER A 110 6.79 9.82 8.24
N GLY A 111 7.28 9.89 7.01
CA GLY A 111 8.62 10.37 6.70
C GLY A 111 9.66 9.28 6.67
N SER A 112 9.27 8.05 6.34
CA SER A 112 10.22 6.98 6.09
C SER A 112 11.01 7.14 4.81
N GLY A 113 10.70 8.18 4.02
CA GLY A 113 11.32 8.42 2.72
C GLY A 113 10.64 7.62 1.61
N ARG A 114 9.55 6.92 1.93
CA ARG A 114 8.68 6.23 0.98
C ARG A 114 7.57 7.14 0.46
N GLU A 115 7.32 8.25 1.13
CA GLU A 115 6.26 9.18 0.80
C GLU A 115 6.77 10.33 -0.08
N VAL A 116 5.86 10.90 -0.87
CA VAL A 116 6.16 12.09 -1.67
C VAL A 116 6.12 13.33 -0.78
N GLY A 117 7.22 14.09 -0.77
CA GLY A 117 7.32 15.37 -0.08
C GLY A 117 7.67 15.27 1.41
N SER A 118 7.54 16.40 2.12
CA SER A 118 7.92 16.48 3.54
C SER A 118 6.91 15.79 4.46
N PRO A 119 7.37 15.03 5.47
CA PRO A 119 6.47 14.35 6.40
C PRO A 119 5.81 15.35 7.35
N THR A 120 4.49 15.48 7.23
CA THR A 120 3.70 16.43 8.03
C THR A 120 2.61 15.74 8.84
N THR A 121 2.37 14.46 8.59
CA THR A 121 1.25 13.72 9.18
C THR A 121 1.62 13.05 10.48
N LYS A 122 0.84 13.33 11.53
CA LYS A 122 0.81 12.52 12.75
C LYS A 122 -0.27 11.44 12.61
N THR A 123 0.05 10.20 12.93
CA THR A 123 -0.88 9.07 12.77
C THR A 123 -1.17 8.43 14.12
N ALA A 124 -2.44 8.28 14.46
CA ALA A 124 -2.91 7.52 15.60
C ALA A 124 -3.23 6.09 15.20
N TYR A 125 -2.85 5.14 16.04
CA TYR A 125 -3.23 3.73 15.97
C TYR A 125 -3.99 3.41 17.24
N THR A 126 -5.26 3.03 17.12
CA THR A 126 -6.08 2.66 18.28
C THR A 126 -6.72 1.30 18.05
N VAL A 127 -6.47 0.38 18.97
CA VAL A 127 -7.06 -0.96 18.96
C VAL A 127 -8.29 -0.95 19.86
N TYR A 128 -9.43 -1.39 19.32
CA TYR A 128 -10.70 -1.49 20.00
C TYR A 128 -11.13 -2.95 20.13
N GLY A 129 -11.80 -3.25 21.23
CA GLY A 129 -12.55 -4.49 21.47
C GLY A 129 -13.80 -4.21 22.28
N GLY A 130 -14.36 -5.22 22.94
CA GLY A 130 -15.62 -5.09 23.68
C GLY A 130 -16.83 -4.79 22.78
N ARG A 131 -18.02 -4.71 23.40
CA ARG A 131 -19.29 -4.53 22.68
C ARG A 131 -19.28 -3.29 21.78
N GLY A 132 -19.74 -3.45 20.54
CA GLY A 132 -19.83 -2.41 19.51
C GLY A 132 -18.57 -2.24 18.64
N ALA A 133 -17.44 -2.86 18.98
CA ALA A 133 -16.21 -2.72 18.18
C ALA A 133 -16.38 -3.22 16.72
N TYR A 134 -17.25 -4.21 16.52
CA TYR A 134 -17.68 -4.76 15.24
C TYR A 134 -19.16 -4.50 14.95
N THR A 135 -20.09 -4.78 15.87
CA THR A 135 -21.54 -4.73 15.55
C THR A 135 -22.10 -3.32 15.39
N GLN A 136 -21.37 -2.28 15.82
CA GLN A 136 -21.73 -0.88 15.61
C GLN A 136 -20.74 -0.22 14.64
N MET A 137 -20.28 -0.98 13.62
CA MET A 137 -19.43 -0.39 12.58
C MET A 137 -20.12 0.82 11.96
N VAL A 138 -19.36 1.90 11.77
CA VAL A 138 -19.81 3.06 11.00
C VAL A 138 -19.03 3.00 9.68
N PRO A 139 -19.68 2.64 8.57
CA PRO A 139 -19.04 2.31 7.30
C PRO A 139 -18.10 3.36 6.67
N ALA A 140 -18.33 4.65 6.91
CA ALA A 140 -17.73 5.69 6.07
C ALA A 140 -17.15 6.88 6.83
N ASP A 141 -17.53 7.15 8.08
CA ASP A 141 -17.23 8.44 8.72
C ASP A 141 -16.45 8.30 10.03
N ALA A 142 -15.39 7.51 10.03
CA ALA A 142 -14.41 7.65 11.09
C ALA A 142 -13.64 8.97 10.85
N THR A 143 -14.19 10.10 11.28
CA THR A 143 -13.44 11.35 11.31
C THR A 143 -12.24 11.15 12.24
N PRO A 144 -11.02 11.64 11.91
CA PRO A 144 -9.90 11.64 12.84
C PRO A 144 -10.30 12.24 14.20
N GLY A 145 -10.12 11.48 15.28
CA GLY A 145 -10.49 11.91 16.64
C GLY A 145 -11.96 11.70 17.04
N SER A 146 -12.80 11.16 16.15
CA SER A 146 -14.18 10.78 16.51
C SER A 146 -14.22 9.66 17.55
N LYS A 147 -15.26 9.66 18.39
CA LYS A 147 -15.51 8.58 19.34
C LYS A 147 -15.92 7.32 18.58
N GLN A 148 -14.99 6.38 18.49
CA GLN A 148 -15.23 5.08 17.89
C GLN A 148 -16.01 4.17 18.85
N PRO A 149 -16.94 3.34 18.35
CA PRO A 149 -17.63 2.35 19.16
C PRO A 149 -16.68 1.22 19.58
N GLY A 150 -16.97 0.63 20.74
CA GLY A 150 -16.10 -0.30 21.45
C GLY A 150 -15.27 0.35 22.58
N THR A 151 -14.49 -0.47 23.27
CA THR A 151 -13.53 -0.07 24.30
C THR A 151 -12.14 0.02 23.69
N ALA A 152 -11.48 1.17 23.81
CA ALA A 152 -10.08 1.32 23.43
C ALA A 152 -9.19 0.47 24.34
N LEU A 153 -8.48 -0.49 23.77
CA LEU A 153 -7.58 -1.42 24.47
C LEU A 153 -6.13 -0.92 24.47
N ALA A 154 -5.73 -0.23 23.40
CA ALA A 154 -4.41 0.38 23.26
C ALA A 154 -4.51 1.57 22.30
N SER A 155 -3.68 2.59 22.50
CA SER A 155 -3.57 3.72 21.60
C SER A 155 -2.13 4.26 21.56
N ALA A 156 -1.64 4.60 20.39
CA ALA A 156 -0.34 5.23 20.19
C ALA A 156 -0.42 6.25 19.05
N VAL A 157 0.35 7.34 19.16
CA VAL A 157 0.45 8.40 18.14
C VAL A 157 1.90 8.54 17.71
N PHE A 158 2.12 8.56 16.40
CA PHE A 158 3.43 8.67 15.80
C PHE A 158 3.48 9.88 14.87
N GLY A 159 4.52 10.71 15.02
CA GLY A 159 4.82 11.80 14.10
C GLY A 159 5.84 11.38 13.06
N ALA A 160 6.75 12.29 12.70
CA ALA A 160 7.92 11.93 11.91
C ALA A 160 8.92 11.14 12.78
N GLY A 161 9.24 9.90 12.41
CA GLY A 161 10.16 9.02 13.16
C GLY A 161 9.76 7.54 13.13
N LYS A 162 10.50 6.69 13.86
CA LYS A 162 10.29 5.22 13.91
C LYS A 162 10.28 4.57 12.53
N ARG A 163 11.20 5.04 11.68
CA ARG A 163 11.39 4.61 10.30
C ARG A 163 11.96 3.21 10.29
N ASP A 164 11.45 2.37 9.41
CA ASP A 164 11.96 1.01 9.23
C ASP A 164 11.94 0.15 10.49
N GLU A 165 11.04 0.45 11.43
CA GLU A 165 10.91 -0.24 12.70
C GLU A 165 9.55 -0.94 12.82
N TRP A 166 9.55 -2.12 13.46
CA TRP A 166 8.33 -2.77 13.95
C TRP A 166 8.04 -2.31 15.38
N VAL A 167 6.82 -1.85 15.63
CA VAL A 167 6.33 -1.43 16.94
C VAL A 167 5.15 -2.29 17.34
N GLY A 168 5.18 -2.88 18.54
CA GLY A 168 4.07 -3.64 19.09
C GLY A 168 2.96 -2.71 19.60
N LEU A 169 1.74 -2.88 19.11
CA LEU A 169 0.55 -2.21 19.64
C LEU A 169 -0.03 -2.94 20.86
N GLY A 170 0.23 -4.24 20.97
CA GLY A 170 -0.13 -5.03 22.15
C GLY A 170 -0.46 -6.49 21.84
N GLN A 171 -0.75 -7.22 22.91
CA GLN A 171 -1.29 -8.58 22.90
C GLN A 171 -2.67 -8.54 23.58
N PHE A 172 -3.70 -8.98 22.87
CA PHE A 172 -5.08 -8.82 23.28
C PHE A 172 -5.73 -10.18 23.49
N GLY A 173 -6.08 -10.49 24.73
CA GLY A 173 -6.77 -11.73 25.06
C GLY A 173 -8.17 -11.79 24.45
N MET A 174 -8.64 -12.98 24.09
CA MET A 174 -9.95 -13.16 23.43
C MET A 174 -11.15 -12.59 24.21
N LYS A 175 -11.03 -12.43 25.53
CA LYS A 175 -12.06 -11.80 26.38
C LYS A 175 -12.19 -10.29 26.21
N SER A 176 -11.16 -9.61 25.68
CA SER A 176 -11.20 -8.15 25.47
C SER A 176 -11.77 -7.76 24.10
N GLY A 177 -11.90 -8.70 23.17
CA GLY A 177 -12.56 -8.46 21.88
C GLY A 177 -14.09 -8.48 21.98
N GLU A 178 -14.77 -8.13 20.89
CA GLU A 178 -16.22 -8.31 20.79
C GLU A 178 -16.55 -9.72 20.35
N ALA A 179 -17.35 -10.44 21.15
CA ALA A 179 -17.84 -11.73 20.72
C ALA A 179 -19.13 -11.62 19.90
N VAL A 180 -19.11 -12.19 18.69
CA VAL A 180 -20.29 -12.27 17.81
C VAL A 180 -20.34 -13.66 17.17
N GLY A 181 -21.37 -14.43 17.52
CA GLY A 181 -21.48 -15.85 17.16
C GLY A 181 -20.25 -16.65 17.64
N GLU A 182 -19.66 -17.43 16.73
CA GLU A 182 -18.46 -18.23 16.99
C GLU A 182 -17.13 -17.44 16.92
N ASN A 183 -17.20 -16.12 16.74
CA ASN A 183 -16.04 -15.29 16.49
C ASN A 183 -15.82 -14.25 17.58
N VAL A 184 -14.58 -13.78 17.67
CA VAL A 184 -14.15 -12.61 18.44
C VAL A 184 -13.53 -11.61 17.47
N TYR A 185 -13.92 -10.35 17.61
CA TYR A 185 -13.49 -9.25 16.76
C TYR A 185 -12.68 -8.23 17.55
N PHE A 186 -11.60 -7.77 16.92
CA PHE A 186 -10.89 -6.56 17.27
C PHE A 186 -10.95 -5.60 16.08
N LYS A 187 -10.92 -4.30 16.36
CA LYS A 187 -10.89 -3.25 15.34
C LYS A 187 -9.65 -2.38 15.56
N LEU A 188 -8.76 -2.31 14.58
CA LEU A 188 -7.69 -1.33 14.52
C LEU A 188 -8.16 -0.15 13.69
N VAL A 189 -8.11 1.06 14.27
CA VAL A 189 -8.34 2.31 13.56
C VAL A 189 -7.00 3.04 13.43
N VAL A 190 -6.61 3.34 12.20
CA VAL A 190 -5.42 4.12 11.86
C VAL A 190 -5.88 5.47 11.32
N ALA A 191 -5.52 6.56 11.96
CA ALA A 191 -6.04 7.89 11.65
C ALA A 191 -4.93 8.94 11.48
N GLY A 192 -4.93 9.63 10.34
CA GLY A 192 -4.12 10.82 10.11
C GLY A 192 -4.73 12.01 10.86
N LEU A 193 -4.03 12.51 11.88
CA LEU A 193 -4.51 13.57 12.77
C LEU A 193 -4.20 14.98 12.25
N THR A 194 -3.07 15.13 11.56
CA THR A 194 -2.55 16.43 11.11
C THR A 194 -1.88 16.28 9.75
N GLY A 195 -1.49 17.39 9.12
CA GLY A 195 -0.68 17.36 7.90
C GLY A 195 -1.40 16.85 6.66
N GLY A 196 -0.63 16.56 5.62
CA GLY A 196 -1.14 16.06 4.35
C GLY A 196 -0.26 15.03 3.65
N SER A 197 0.87 14.63 4.26
CA SER A 197 1.67 13.54 3.71
C SER A 197 0.98 12.19 3.94
N ALA A 198 1.28 11.21 3.10
CA ALA A 198 0.92 9.83 3.40
C ALA A 198 1.67 9.36 4.66
N ASN A 199 1.11 8.35 5.31
CA ASN A 199 1.83 7.40 6.15
C ASN A 199 1.65 6.02 5.52
N LEU A 200 2.76 5.36 5.18
CA LEU A 200 2.79 4.06 4.51
C LEU A 200 3.25 3.00 5.50
N PHE A 201 2.36 2.09 5.90
CA PHE A 201 2.62 1.13 6.97
C PHE A 201 2.27 -0.31 6.57
N ARG A 202 2.79 -1.27 7.35
CA ARG A 202 2.33 -2.67 7.33
C ARG A 202 1.93 -3.11 8.73
N LEU A 203 1.22 -4.22 8.81
CA LEU A 203 0.90 -4.90 10.06
C LEU A 203 1.49 -6.31 10.05
N ALA A 204 1.87 -6.80 11.23
CA ALA A 204 2.12 -8.21 11.49
C ALA A 204 1.15 -8.67 12.58
N ILE A 205 0.26 -9.59 12.22
CA ILE A 205 -0.84 -10.03 13.09
C ILE A 205 -0.69 -11.52 13.39
N SER A 206 -0.71 -11.87 14.68
CA SER A 206 -0.59 -13.24 15.17
C SER A 206 -1.82 -13.64 16.00
N PRO A 207 -2.27 -14.91 15.94
CA PRO A 207 -1.76 -15.97 15.07
C PRO A 207 -2.14 -15.75 13.59
N PRO A 208 -1.40 -16.32 12.63
CA PRO A 208 -1.66 -16.14 11.20
C PRO A 208 -2.98 -16.75 10.72
N THR A 209 -3.67 -17.50 11.58
CA THR A 209 -4.99 -18.11 11.34
C THR A 209 -6.15 -17.14 11.44
N VAL A 210 -5.95 -15.94 12.00
CA VAL A 210 -7.01 -14.93 12.07
C VAL A 210 -7.32 -14.37 10.68
N ASP A 211 -8.59 -14.05 10.47
CA ASP A 211 -9.01 -13.32 9.28
C ASP A 211 -8.80 -11.82 9.52
N VAL A 212 -8.28 -11.12 8.52
CA VAL A 212 -8.08 -9.66 8.56
C VAL A 212 -8.77 -9.06 7.35
N PHE A 213 -9.57 -8.01 7.57
CA PHE A 213 -10.37 -7.38 6.53
C PHE A 213 -10.65 -5.90 6.81
N THR A 214 -11.10 -5.20 5.78
CA THR A 214 -11.60 -3.82 5.84
C THR A 214 -12.87 -3.69 5.00
N TYR A 215 -13.66 -2.64 5.21
CA TYR A 215 -14.76 -2.27 4.30
C TYR A 215 -14.36 -1.15 3.33
N ALA A 216 -13.32 -0.37 3.67
CA ALA A 216 -12.72 0.63 2.80
C ALA A 216 -11.21 0.39 2.76
N LEU A 217 -10.70 0.03 1.59
CA LEU A 217 -9.29 -0.26 1.36
C LEU A 217 -8.57 1.02 0.97
N ASN A 218 -7.46 1.35 1.64
CA ASN A 218 -6.50 2.36 1.22
C ASN A 218 -5.11 1.72 1.17
N VAL A 219 -4.51 1.65 -0.02
CA VAL A 219 -3.24 0.94 -0.24
C VAL A 219 -2.30 1.68 -1.18
N ALA A 220 -1.01 1.56 -0.89
CA ALA A 220 0.06 1.89 -1.81
C ALA A 220 0.39 0.68 -2.70
N LEU A 221 0.27 0.87 -4.00
CA LEU A 221 0.53 -0.14 -5.00
C LEU A 221 2.02 -0.23 -5.35
N PRO A 222 2.49 -1.36 -5.90
CA PRO A 222 3.85 -1.45 -6.40
C PRO A 222 4.10 -0.50 -7.58
N ARG A 223 5.32 0.03 -7.66
CA ARG A 223 5.73 0.95 -8.74
C ARG A 223 5.74 0.33 -10.13
N LYS A 224 6.19 -0.94 -10.24
CA LYS A 224 6.56 -1.55 -11.52
C LYS A 224 5.33 -2.02 -12.29
N ARG A 225 5.25 -1.69 -13.58
CA ARG A 225 4.23 -2.19 -14.53
C ARG A 225 4.19 -3.72 -14.53
N GLY A 226 3.00 -4.28 -14.67
CA GLY A 226 2.73 -5.70 -14.69
C GLY A 226 2.73 -6.36 -13.31
N ARG A 227 3.01 -5.61 -12.24
CA ARG A 227 2.84 -6.11 -10.87
C ARG A 227 1.35 -6.21 -10.55
N GLU A 228 0.99 -7.35 -9.97
CA GLU A 228 -0.37 -7.65 -9.56
C GLU A 228 -0.54 -7.42 -8.05
N CYS A 229 -1.72 -6.95 -7.67
CA CYS A 229 -2.23 -7.02 -6.31
C CYS A 229 -3.59 -7.74 -6.30
N LYS A 230 -3.87 -8.50 -5.24
CA LYS A 230 -5.11 -9.28 -5.10
C LYS A 230 -5.69 -9.12 -3.71
N PHE A 231 -6.93 -8.63 -3.65
CA PHE A 231 -7.75 -8.60 -2.44
C PHE A 231 -8.97 -9.48 -2.64
N TYR A 232 -9.70 -9.80 -1.58
CA TYR A 232 -10.73 -10.84 -1.64
C TYR A 232 -12.03 -10.34 -1.02
N VAL A 233 -13.02 -10.06 -1.85
CA VAL A 233 -14.31 -9.52 -1.42
C VAL A 233 -15.22 -10.66 -0.98
N ALA A 234 -15.79 -10.56 0.23
CA ALA A 234 -16.82 -11.48 0.70
C ALA A 234 -18.19 -10.97 0.23
N ILE A 235 -18.69 -11.58 -0.84
CA ILE A 235 -20.02 -11.33 -1.38
C ILE A 235 -20.98 -12.35 -0.73
N PRO A 236 -22.11 -11.90 -0.15
CA PRO A 236 -23.11 -12.81 0.39
C PRO A 236 -23.68 -13.76 -0.66
N PRO A 237 -23.90 -15.05 -0.33
CA PRO A 237 -24.61 -15.96 -1.21
C PRO A 237 -26.01 -15.42 -1.54
N GLY A 238 -26.38 -15.46 -2.82
CA GLY A 238 -27.67 -14.93 -3.31
C GLY A 238 -27.66 -13.46 -3.70
N SER A 239 -26.55 -12.73 -3.51
CA SER A 239 -26.39 -11.40 -4.09
C SER A 239 -26.53 -11.44 -5.62
N ALA A 240 -27.46 -10.66 -6.15
CA ALA A 240 -27.63 -10.52 -7.60
C ALA A 240 -26.75 -9.40 -8.18
N ARG A 241 -26.47 -8.37 -7.39
CA ARG A 241 -25.65 -7.21 -7.77
C ARG A 241 -24.78 -6.74 -6.63
N ILE A 242 -23.68 -6.10 -6.99
CA ILE A 242 -22.79 -5.33 -6.12
C ILE A 242 -22.36 -4.06 -6.86
N SER A 243 -21.94 -3.04 -6.12
CA SER A 243 -21.19 -1.92 -6.67
C SER A 243 -19.73 -1.99 -6.20
N GLU A 244 -18.82 -1.73 -7.12
CA GLU A 244 -17.41 -1.46 -6.81
C GLU A 244 -17.17 0.05 -6.95
N HIS A 245 -16.48 0.63 -5.98
CA HIS A 245 -16.10 2.03 -6.01
C HIS A 245 -14.60 2.13 -5.86
N ASN A 246 -13.94 2.81 -6.78
CA ASN A 246 -12.49 3.03 -6.71
C ASN A 246 -12.10 4.49 -6.88
N PHE A 247 -10.95 4.85 -6.31
CA PHE A 247 -10.42 6.21 -6.31
C PHE A 247 -8.94 6.23 -6.67
N ASP A 248 -8.58 7.22 -7.49
CA ASP A 248 -7.21 7.55 -7.91
C ASP A 248 -6.45 6.39 -8.56
N MET A 249 -7.14 5.55 -9.35
CA MET A 249 -6.45 4.54 -10.18
C MET A 249 -5.90 5.09 -11.51
N ASP A 250 -6.36 6.28 -11.90
CA ASP A 250 -5.93 7.20 -12.98
C ASP A 250 -5.38 6.58 -14.28
N GLY A 251 -5.88 5.40 -14.64
CA GLY A 251 -5.39 4.59 -15.75
C GLY A 251 -3.96 4.07 -15.56
N MET A 252 -3.37 4.20 -14.37
CA MET A 252 -2.10 3.57 -13.98
C MET A 252 -2.28 2.18 -13.37
N THR A 253 -3.52 1.82 -13.07
CA THR A 253 -3.91 0.52 -12.53
C THR A 253 -5.19 0.04 -13.22
N ALA A 254 -5.16 -1.15 -13.79
CA ALA A 254 -6.35 -1.85 -14.27
C ALA A 254 -6.94 -2.65 -13.09
N CYS A 255 -8.26 -2.62 -12.92
CA CYS A 255 -8.96 -3.37 -11.90
C CYS A 255 -9.96 -4.35 -12.52
N SER A 256 -10.13 -5.51 -11.89
CA SER A 256 -10.97 -6.58 -12.41
C SER A 256 -11.50 -7.50 -11.30
N LEU A 257 -12.63 -8.13 -11.58
CA LEU A 257 -13.13 -9.33 -10.89
C LEU A 257 -13.09 -10.52 -11.88
N PRO A 258 -13.30 -11.77 -11.44
CA PRO A 258 -13.21 -12.92 -12.33
C PRO A 258 -14.19 -12.83 -13.51
N GLY A 259 -13.63 -12.66 -14.71
CA GLY A 259 -14.40 -12.50 -15.96
C GLY A 259 -14.98 -11.11 -16.18
N MET A 260 -14.55 -10.08 -15.42
CA MET A 260 -15.04 -8.71 -15.52
C MET A 260 -13.91 -7.70 -15.43
N GLU A 261 -13.72 -6.92 -16.49
CA GLU A 261 -12.91 -5.69 -16.43
C GLU A 261 -13.77 -4.56 -15.86
N LEU A 262 -13.16 -3.75 -14.99
CA LEU A 262 -13.82 -2.64 -14.32
C LEU A 262 -13.26 -1.32 -14.83
N GLU A 263 -14.08 -0.27 -14.82
CA GLU A 263 -13.62 1.09 -15.09
C GLU A 263 -12.73 1.58 -13.93
N SER A 264 -11.50 1.94 -14.29
CA SER A 264 -10.58 2.64 -13.40
C SER A 264 -10.97 4.11 -13.28
N SER A 265 -10.98 4.61 -12.05
CA SER A 265 -11.21 6.01 -11.74
C SER A 265 -10.18 6.95 -12.35
N ARG A 266 -10.52 8.24 -12.37
CA ARG A 266 -9.62 9.31 -12.78
C ARG A 266 -8.87 9.89 -11.59
N ASN A 267 -7.81 10.63 -11.88
CA ASN A 267 -6.96 11.26 -10.85
C ASN A 267 -7.78 12.09 -9.85
N GLY A 268 -7.67 11.73 -8.57
CA GLY A 268 -8.34 12.36 -7.44
C GLY A 268 -9.88 12.33 -7.49
N ARG A 269 -10.47 11.34 -8.18
CA ARG A 269 -11.93 11.19 -8.32
C ARG A 269 -12.35 9.76 -8.03
N TRP A 270 -13.57 9.62 -7.52
CA TRP A 270 -14.24 8.32 -7.44
C TRP A 270 -14.80 7.93 -8.81
N ALA A 271 -14.79 6.63 -9.09
CA ALA A 271 -15.61 5.98 -10.10
C ALA A 271 -16.40 4.83 -9.45
N GLU A 272 -17.49 4.45 -10.09
CA GLU A 272 -18.37 3.38 -9.65
C GLU A 272 -18.62 2.42 -10.80
N ASN A 273 -18.61 1.12 -10.49
CA ASN A 273 -18.95 0.04 -11.39
C ASN A 273 -20.12 -0.74 -10.79
N GLU A 274 -21.29 -0.71 -11.44
CA GLU A 274 -22.41 -1.58 -11.09
C GLU A 274 -22.26 -2.94 -11.76
N LEU A 275 -22.30 -4.01 -10.97
CA LEU A 275 -21.95 -5.36 -11.42
C LEU A 275 -23.08 -6.35 -11.15
N THR A 276 -23.44 -7.12 -12.17
CA THR A 276 -24.35 -8.27 -12.03
C THR A 276 -23.53 -9.51 -11.72
N ILE A 277 -23.84 -10.21 -10.63
CA ILE A 277 -23.07 -11.38 -10.20
C ILE A 277 -23.28 -12.54 -11.19
N PRO A 278 -22.22 -13.09 -11.79
CA PRO A 278 -22.33 -14.22 -12.71
C PRO A 278 -22.77 -15.49 -11.96
N PRO A 279 -23.64 -16.32 -12.55
CA PRO A 279 -24.00 -17.62 -11.98
C PRO A 279 -22.81 -18.57 -11.81
N SER A 280 -21.69 -18.32 -12.51
CA SER A 280 -20.47 -19.13 -12.45
C SER A 280 -19.63 -18.87 -11.20
N TRP A 281 -19.89 -17.81 -10.43
CA TRP A 281 -19.13 -17.52 -9.21
C TRP A 281 -19.58 -18.41 -8.04
N ASP A 282 -18.64 -19.13 -7.40
CA ASP A 282 -18.91 -19.79 -6.13
C ASP A 282 -18.79 -18.79 -4.97
N LEU A 283 -19.93 -18.17 -4.60
CA LEU A 283 -20.01 -17.17 -3.53
C LEU A 283 -19.78 -17.75 -2.12
N ARG A 284 -19.57 -19.07 -1.97
CA ARG A 284 -19.05 -19.64 -0.71
C ARG A 284 -17.57 -19.32 -0.52
N GLN A 285 -16.89 -18.91 -1.58
CA GLN A 285 -15.53 -18.39 -1.57
C GLN A 285 -15.54 -16.87 -1.74
N ARG A 286 -14.53 -16.21 -1.18
CA ARG A 286 -14.30 -14.78 -1.44
C ARG A 286 -13.87 -14.60 -2.91
N VAL A 287 -14.38 -13.57 -3.54
CA VAL A 287 -14.10 -13.24 -4.95
C VAL A 287 -12.84 -12.39 -5.03
N ALA A 288 -11.89 -12.78 -5.88
CA ALA A 288 -10.63 -12.06 -6.04
C ALA A 288 -10.83 -10.76 -6.81
N TYR A 289 -10.54 -9.64 -6.16
CA TYR A 289 -10.38 -8.32 -6.76
C TYR A 289 -8.92 -8.13 -7.15
N GLN A 290 -8.66 -8.08 -8.45
CA GLN A 290 -7.32 -8.03 -9.00
C GLN A 290 -7.01 -6.63 -9.54
N LEU A 291 -5.86 -6.11 -9.11
CA LEU A 291 -5.26 -4.88 -9.58
C LEU A 291 -3.98 -5.18 -10.34
N VAL A 292 -3.79 -4.58 -11.51
CA VAL A 292 -2.57 -4.75 -12.31
C VAL A 292 -2.03 -3.38 -12.71
N LYS A 293 -0.77 -3.11 -12.35
CA LYS A 293 -0.12 -1.86 -12.75
C LYS A 293 0.06 -1.80 -14.27
N THR A 294 -0.45 -0.75 -14.88
CA THR A 294 -0.33 -0.51 -16.33
C THR A 294 0.85 0.44 -16.65
N LYS A 295 1.34 1.21 -15.67
CA LYS A 295 2.47 2.14 -15.80
C LYS A 295 3.50 1.97 -14.68
N ASN A 296 4.71 2.49 -14.91
CA ASN A 296 5.79 2.55 -13.91
C ASN A 296 5.66 3.82 -13.06
N ALA A 297 4.88 3.77 -11.99
CA ALA A 297 4.67 4.91 -11.11
C ALA A 297 4.18 4.44 -9.73
N ASP A 298 4.56 5.19 -8.70
CA ASP A 298 4.00 5.03 -7.36
C ASP A 298 2.56 5.55 -7.39
N ASP A 299 1.70 4.87 -6.64
CA ASP A 299 0.26 5.04 -6.76
C ASP A 299 -0.40 4.60 -5.44
N ASN A 300 -1.26 5.45 -4.90
CA ASN A 300 -2.08 5.13 -3.74
C ASN A 300 -3.53 5.17 -4.19
N MET A 301 -4.27 4.13 -3.88
CA MET A 301 -5.66 4.03 -4.30
C MET A 301 -6.56 3.69 -3.11
N SER A 302 -7.83 3.98 -3.31
CA SER A 302 -8.88 3.49 -2.43
C SER A 302 -9.87 2.63 -3.20
N ALA A 303 -10.43 1.63 -2.53
CA ALA A 303 -11.58 0.89 -3.05
C ALA A 303 -12.53 0.45 -1.93
N HIS A 304 -13.82 0.43 -2.23
CA HIS A 304 -14.82 -0.22 -1.39
C HIS A 304 -15.89 -0.89 -2.25
N PHE A 305 -16.64 -1.81 -1.65
CA PHE A 305 -17.71 -2.53 -2.32
C PHE A 305 -18.99 -2.40 -1.50
N THR A 306 -20.12 -2.34 -2.18
CA THR A 306 -21.44 -2.36 -1.56
C THR A 306 -22.34 -3.42 -2.20
N ASP A 307 -23.31 -3.93 -1.45
CA ASP A 307 -24.42 -4.70 -2.03
C ASP A 307 -25.45 -3.77 -2.70
N ALA A 308 -26.51 -4.36 -3.25
CA ALA A 308 -27.59 -3.61 -3.90
C ALA A 308 -28.36 -2.65 -2.97
N LEU A 309 -28.16 -2.73 -1.65
CA LEU A 309 -28.76 -1.84 -0.66
C LEU A 309 -27.78 -0.76 -0.16
N GLY A 310 -26.55 -0.72 -0.71
CA GLY A 310 -25.49 0.16 -0.24
C GLY A 310 -24.78 -0.36 1.01
N THR A 311 -25.03 -1.61 1.44
CA THR A 311 -24.36 -2.19 2.60
C THR A 311 -22.92 -2.52 2.24
N PRO A 312 -21.90 -2.06 3.00
CA PRO A 312 -20.51 -2.33 2.69
C PRO A 312 -20.18 -3.83 2.75
N LEU A 313 -19.34 -4.28 1.82
CA LEU A 313 -18.83 -5.65 1.75
C LEU A 313 -17.38 -5.72 2.23
N ALA A 314 -17.06 -6.76 3.00
CA ALA A 314 -15.71 -6.91 3.53
C ALA A 314 -14.70 -7.33 2.46
N ILE A 315 -13.56 -6.65 2.46
CA ILE A 315 -12.38 -6.89 1.64
C ILE A 315 -11.30 -7.53 2.51
N TYR A 316 -10.98 -8.79 2.24
CA TYR A 316 -9.98 -9.56 2.95
C TYR A 316 -8.61 -9.49 2.27
N PHE A 317 -7.56 -9.58 3.08
CA PHE A 317 -6.17 -9.60 2.61
C PHE A 317 -5.66 -11.00 2.21
N ALA A 318 -6.52 -12.03 2.31
CA ALA A 318 -6.21 -13.42 2.01
C ALA A 318 -7.44 -14.15 1.41
N PRO A 319 -7.22 -15.14 0.53
CA PRO A 319 -8.31 -15.97 0.03
C PRO A 319 -8.93 -16.77 1.17
N GLY A 320 -10.13 -17.29 0.93
CA GLY A 320 -10.81 -18.16 1.88
C GLY A 320 -12.31 -18.14 1.70
N PRO A 321 -13.04 -18.83 2.59
CA PRO A 321 -14.49 -18.86 2.52
C PRO A 321 -15.09 -17.47 2.78
N SER A 322 -16.15 -17.17 2.03
CA SER A 322 -17.10 -16.10 2.33
C SER A 322 -17.93 -16.57 3.53
N ARG A 323 -17.34 -16.46 4.73
CA ARG A 323 -18.10 -16.73 5.96
C ARG A 323 -18.94 -15.51 6.22
N ASN A 324 -20.26 -15.68 6.09
CA ASN A 324 -21.27 -14.66 6.37
C ASN A 324 -20.81 -13.79 7.54
N LEU A 325 -20.62 -12.51 7.24
CA LEU A 325 -20.74 -11.48 8.26
C LEU A 325 -22.18 -11.63 8.80
N PRO A 326 -22.36 -11.62 10.13
CA PRO A 326 -23.66 -11.84 10.77
C PRO A 326 -24.77 -10.98 10.17
#